data_AF-T1H355-F1
#
_entry.id   AF-T1H355-F1
#
_cell.length_a   1.000
_cell.length_b   1.000
_cell.length_c   1.000
_cell.angle_alpha   90.00
_cell.angle_beta   90.00
_cell.angle_gamma   90.00
#
_symmetry.space_group_name_H-M   'P 1'
#
loop_
_entity.id
_entity.type
_entity.pdbx_description
1 polymer ?
#
loop_
_entity_poly.entity_id
_entity_poly.type
_entity_poly.pdbx_seq_one_letter_code
_entity_poly.pdbx_strand_id
1 'polypeptide(L)'
;MRDRRRIARRGPLVVYNKDEGLRKAFRNIPGIETMHVDKMNLMKLAPGGHVGRFVIWTQSAFERLNDLFGSWKSPSTLKKGYNLPQPKMANTDLGRLLKSEEIRK
;
A
#
# COMPACT_ATOMS: atom_id res chain seq x y z
N MET A 1 -32.78 3.09 14.14
CA MET A 1 -31.95 4.04 14.92
C MET A 1 -30.61 3.38 15.25
N ARG A 2 -29.52 3.67 14.50
CA ARG A 2 -28.16 3.08 14.67
C ARG A 2 -27.02 3.99 14.17
N ASP A 3 -27.26 5.30 14.06
CA ASP A 3 -26.27 6.34 13.65
C ASP A 3 -25.42 6.07 12.38
N ARG A 4 -25.98 5.33 11.41
CA ARG A 4 -25.37 5.10 10.09
C ARG A 4 -26.21 5.71 8.96
N ARG A 5 -26.50 7.01 9.08
CA ARG A 5 -27.45 7.70 8.18
C ARG A 5 -26.89 7.96 6.77
N ARG A 6 -25.57 8.14 6.62
CA ARG A 6 -24.92 8.47 5.35
C ARG A 6 -23.68 7.61 5.12
N ILE A 7 -23.45 7.23 3.87
CA ILE A 7 -22.23 6.56 3.42
C ILE A 7 -21.56 7.49 2.40
N ALA A 8 -20.28 7.79 2.60
CA ALA A 8 -19.47 8.57 1.67
C ALA A 8 -18.42 7.68 1.01
N ARG A 9 -18.05 8.01 -0.23
CA ARG A 9 -16.97 7.31 -0.93
C ARG A 9 -15.64 7.57 -0.24
N ARG A 10 -14.75 6.57 -0.29
CA ARG A 10 -13.37 6.72 0.18
C ARG A 10 -12.56 7.45 -0.90
N GLY A 11 -11.93 8.55 -0.52
CA GLY A 11 -11.02 9.31 -1.35
C GLY A 11 -9.57 8.88 -1.15
N PRO A 12 -8.61 9.77 -1.46
CA PRO A 12 -7.19 9.46 -1.36
C PRO A 12 -6.77 9.08 0.06
N LEU A 13 -5.76 8.22 0.14
CA LEU A 13 -5.07 7.88 1.37
C LEU A 13 -3.71 8.60 1.39
N VAL A 14 -3.50 9.50 2.35
CA VAL A 14 -2.22 10.20 2.53
C VAL A 14 -1.38 9.45 3.57
N VAL A 15 -0.20 8.99 3.17
CA VAL A 15 0.74 8.27 4.05
C VAL A 15 1.93 9.14 4.42
N TYR A 16 2.15 9.28 5.72
CA TYR A 16 3.20 10.11 6.30
C TYR A 16 4.04 9.35 7.34
N ASN A 17 5.25 9.85 7.58
CA ASN A 17 6.13 9.36 8.64
C ASN A 17 6.14 10.30 9.86
N LYS A 18 6.16 11.61 9.65
CA LYS A 18 6.10 12.61 10.74
C LYS A 18 4.79 13.40 10.65
N ASP A 19 4.12 13.56 11.79
CA ASP A 19 2.87 14.32 11.88
C ASP A 19 3.18 15.78 12.25
N GLU A 20 3.63 16.57 11.28
CA GLU A 20 3.91 18.00 11.42
C GLU A 20 2.61 18.83 11.25
N GLY A 21 1.52 18.38 11.87
CA GLY A 21 0.18 18.98 11.72
C GLY A 21 -0.62 18.44 10.52
N LEU A 22 -0.06 17.51 9.75
CA LEU A 22 -0.70 16.92 8.57
C LEU A 22 -2.06 16.30 8.90
N ARG A 23 -2.19 15.55 10.02
CA ARG A 23 -3.49 14.98 10.40
C ARG A 23 -4.56 16.05 10.61
N LYS A 24 -4.20 17.17 11.25
CA LYS A 24 -5.15 18.26 11.55
C LYS A 24 -5.58 18.98 10.27
N ALA A 25 -4.67 19.15 9.32
CA ALA A 25 -4.96 19.78 8.03
C ALA A 25 -5.94 18.95 7.19
N PHE A 26 -5.74 17.62 7.11
CA PHE A 26 -6.52 16.77 6.21
C PHE A 26 -7.80 16.17 6.83
N ARG A 27 -7.97 16.16 8.17
CA ARG A 27 -9.11 15.47 8.82
C ARG A 27 -10.49 16.01 8.46
N ASN A 28 -10.60 17.28 8.07
CA ASN A 28 -11.88 17.92 7.77
C ASN A 28 -12.28 17.82 6.29
N ILE A 29 -11.43 17.23 5.45
CA ILE A 29 -11.75 17.05 4.03
C ILE A 29 -12.50 15.72 3.87
N PRO A 30 -13.74 15.72 3.37
CA PRO A 30 -14.56 14.51 3.30
C PRO A 30 -13.92 13.46 2.38
N GLY A 31 -13.89 12.22 2.85
CA GLY A 31 -13.37 11.08 2.10
C GLY A 31 -11.84 10.90 2.14
N ILE A 32 -11.08 11.93 2.52
CA ILE A 32 -9.63 11.81 2.70
C ILE A 32 -9.33 11.08 3.99
N GLU A 33 -8.35 10.18 3.96
CA GLU A 33 -7.83 9.54 5.16
C GLU A 33 -6.32 9.69 5.22
N THR A 34 -5.81 9.79 6.44
CA THR A 34 -4.37 9.83 6.71
C THR A 34 -3.95 8.55 7.44
N MET A 35 -2.73 8.08 7.17
CA MET A 35 -2.14 6.89 7.79
C MET A 35 -0.64 7.07 8.04
N HIS A 36 -0.15 6.53 9.16
CA HIS A 36 1.28 6.52 9.45
C HIS A 36 1.95 5.31 8.78
N VAL A 37 3.15 5.48 8.23
CA VAL A 37 3.88 4.41 7.51
C VAL A 37 4.11 3.16 8.39
N ASP A 38 4.57 3.33 9.62
CA ASP A 38 4.81 2.19 10.53
C ASP A 38 3.53 1.43 10.95
N LYS A 39 2.37 2.09 10.85
CA LYS A 39 1.06 1.54 11.29
C LYS A 39 0.11 1.45 10.10
N MET A 40 0.58 0.81 9.03
CA MET A 40 -0.24 0.57 7.85
C MET A 40 -1.41 -0.36 8.16
N ASN A 41 -2.64 0.13 7.96
CA ASN A 41 -3.87 -0.62 8.18
C ASN A 41 -4.43 -1.14 6.85
N LEU A 42 -4.64 -2.45 6.77
CA LEU A 42 -5.21 -3.11 5.60
C LEU A 42 -6.61 -2.58 5.26
N MET A 43 -7.46 -2.28 6.25
CA MET A 43 -8.83 -1.78 6.03
C MET A 43 -8.86 -0.41 5.34
N LYS A 44 -7.80 0.36 5.49
CA LYS A 44 -7.62 1.64 4.80
C LYS A 44 -6.93 1.45 3.45
N LEU A 45 -5.99 0.51 3.30
CA LEU A 45 -5.35 0.25 2.01
C LEU A 45 -6.31 -0.41 1.00
N ALA A 46 -7.09 -1.38 1.45
CA ALA A 46 -8.05 -2.15 0.66
C ALA A 46 -9.45 -2.12 1.29
N PRO A 47 -10.16 -0.98 1.26
CA PRO A 47 -11.49 -0.88 1.84
C PRO A 47 -12.45 -1.84 1.12
N GLY A 48 -13.14 -2.69 1.89
CA GLY A 48 -14.02 -3.73 1.35
C GLY A 48 -13.28 -4.88 0.66
N GLY A 49 -11.95 -4.99 0.80
CA GLY A 49 -11.14 -6.03 0.17
C GLY A 49 -10.71 -5.72 -1.27
N HIS A 50 -11.05 -4.56 -1.80
CA HIS A 50 -10.61 -4.13 -3.15
C HIS A 50 -9.21 -3.50 -3.10
N VAL A 51 -8.30 -4.02 -3.93
CA VAL A 51 -6.95 -3.44 -4.11
C VAL A 51 -7.00 -2.22 -5.04
N GLY A 52 -5.97 -1.36 -4.98
CA GLY A 52 -5.85 -0.23 -5.90
C GLY A 52 -6.45 1.09 -5.39
N ARG A 53 -6.34 1.38 -4.09
CA ARG A 53 -6.70 2.70 -3.57
C ARG A 53 -5.70 3.76 -4.07
N PHE A 54 -6.17 4.98 -4.35
CA PHE A 54 -5.29 6.10 -4.65
C PHE A 54 -4.53 6.54 -3.40
N VAL A 55 -3.22 6.25 -3.35
CA VAL A 55 -2.35 6.55 -2.21
C VAL A 55 -1.36 7.64 -2.58
N ILE A 56 -1.27 8.67 -1.72
CA ILE A 56 -0.32 9.78 -1.83
C ILE A 56 0.73 9.59 -0.73
N TRP A 57 2.00 9.57 -1.12
CA TRP A 57 3.12 9.37 -0.20
C TRP A 57 3.88 10.67 0.02
N THR A 58 4.21 10.96 1.27
CA THR A 58 5.27 11.93 1.58
C THR A 58 6.64 11.30 1.31
N GLN A 59 7.63 12.10 0.94
CA GLN A 59 8.99 11.60 0.64
C GLN A 59 9.54 10.73 1.77
N SER A 60 9.51 11.25 3.01
CA SER A 60 10.02 10.53 4.19
C SER A 60 9.28 9.23 4.50
N ALA A 61 7.98 9.14 4.16
CA ALA A 61 7.23 7.89 4.28
C ALA A 61 7.64 6.88 3.23
N PHE A 62 7.91 7.34 2.01
CA PHE A 62 8.31 6.48 0.90
C PHE A 62 9.69 5.85 1.14
N GLU A 63 10.66 6.65 1.61
CA GLU A 63 12.00 6.16 1.98
C GLU A 63 11.94 5.12 3.12
N ARG A 64 11.06 5.35 4.11
CA ARG A 64 10.90 4.46 5.28
C ARG A 64 10.37 3.07 4.93
N LEU A 65 9.72 2.89 3.77
CA LEU A 65 9.22 1.58 3.33
C LEU A 65 10.34 0.55 3.15
N ASN A 66 11.52 0.99 2.70
CA ASN A 66 12.66 0.12 2.49
C ASN A 66 13.12 -0.53 3.79
N ASP A 67 13.13 0.20 4.91
CA ASP A 67 13.45 -0.35 6.23
C ASP A 67 12.32 -1.27 6.74
N LEU A 68 11.08 -0.84 6.53
CA LEU A 68 9.90 -1.49 7.10
C LEU A 68 9.61 -2.87 6.48
N PHE A 69 9.91 -3.05 5.20
CA PHE A 69 9.65 -4.31 4.50
C PHE A 69 10.90 -4.96 3.94
N GLY A 70 11.96 -4.20 3.63
CA GLY A 70 13.14 -4.72 2.95
C GLY A 70 12.91 -4.92 1.45
N SER A 71 13.76 -5.74 0.85
CA SER A 71 13.65 -6.23 -0.52
C SER A 71 13.71 -7.76 -0.52
N TRP A 72 13.61 -8.41 -1.69
CA TRP A 72 13.83 -9.86 -1.77
C TRP A 72 15.27 -10.27 -1.43
N LYS A 73 16.23 -9.34 -1.49
CA LYS A 73 17.66 -9.58 -1.18
C LYS A 73 18.03 -9.20 0.24
N SER A 74 17.41 -8.14 0.77
CA SER A 74 17.69 -7.59 2.10
C SER A 74 16.46 -7.73 3.00
N PRO A 75 16.56 -8.43 4.15
CA PRO A 75 15.42 -8.59 5.06
C PRO A 75 14.99 -7.25 5.67
N SER A 76 13.76 -7.20 6.22
CA SER A 76 13.32 -6.01 6.96
C SER A 76 14.21 -5.76 8.18
N THR A 77 14.56 -4.50 8.41
CA THR A 77 15.30 -4.08 9.61
C THR A 77 14.38 -3.91 10.82
N LEU A 78 13.14 -3.46 10.59
CA LEU A 78 12.19 -3.14 11.64
C LEU A 78 11.31 -4.34 12.06
N LYS A 79 10.99 -5.22 11.11
CA LYS A 79 10.13 -6.38 11.36
C LYS A 79 10.97 -7.63 11.52
N LYS A 80 11.11 -8.10 12.76
CA LYS A 80 11.88 -9.30 13.09
C LYS A 80 11.33 -10.52 12.34
N GLY A 81 12.20 -11.20 11.59
CA GLY A 81 11.88 -12.43 10.87
C GLY A 81 10.97 -12.23 9.66
N TYR A 82 10.73 -10.99 9.22
CA TYR A 82 9.92 -10.71 8.04
C TYR A 82 10.78 -10.63 6.79
N ASN A 83 10.34 -11.32 5.73
CA ASN A 83 10.86 -11.19 4.37
C ASN A 83 9.69 -11.04 3.40
N LEU A 84 9.91 -10.39 2.25
CA LEU A 84 8.87 -10.28 1.23
C LEU A 84 8.51 -11.67 0.67
N PRO A 85 7.21 -11.95 0.47
CA PRO A 85 6.78 -13.14 -0.27
C PRO A 85 7.43 -13.19 -1.66
N GLN A 86 7.92 -14.37 -2.03
CA GLN A 86 8.50 -14.60 -3.35
C GLN A 86 7.38 -14.79 -4.38
N PRO A 87 7.44 -14.12 -5.55
CA PRO A 87 6.45 -14.34 -6.60
C PRO A 87 6.56 -15.77 -7.12
N LYS A 88 5.41 -16.45 -7.27
CA LYS A 88 5.37 -17.84 -7.79
C LYS A 88 5.77 -17.94 -9.25
N MET A 89 5.47 -16.92 -10.05
CA MET A 89 5.87 -16.80 -11.44
C MET A 89 6.87 -15.66 -11.57
N ALA A 90 8.04 -15.91 -12.17
CA ALA A 90 9.03 -14.86 -12.42
C ALA A 90 8.53 -13.83 -13.44
N ASN A 91 7.75 -14.27 -14.43
CA ASN A 91 7.04 -13.41 -15.38
C ASN A 91 5.56 -13.77 -15.36
N THR A 92 4.68 -12.79 -15.14
CA THR A 92 3.22 -12.99 -15.10
C THR A 92 2.57 -12.86 -16.48
N ASP A 93 3.29 -12.40 -17.50
CA ASP A 93 2.78 -12.28 -18.87
C ASP A 93 2.82 -13.62 -19.61
N LEU A 94 1.76 -14.40 -19.41
CA LEU A 94 1.52 -15.67 -20.10
C LEU A 94 1.41 -15.50 -21.62
N GLY A 95 0.82 -14.40 -22.10
CA GLY A 95 0.63 -14.17 -23.53
C GLY A 95 1.95 -14.05 -24.26
N ARG A 96 2.93 -13.40 -23.63
CA ARG A 96 4.31 -13.34 -24.13
C ARG A 96 5.01 -14.69 -24.03
N LEU A 97 4.87 -15.39 -22.90
CA LEU A 97 5.51 -16.70 -22.70
C LEU A 97 5.06 -17.70 -23.77
N LEU A 98 3.75 -17.82 -24.01
CA LEU A 98 3.20 -18.75 -25.01
C LEU A 98 3.61 -18.43 -26.45
N LYS A 99 3.97 -17.18 -26.73
CA LYS A 99 4.41 -16.72 -28.07
C LYS A 99 5.93 -16.75 -28.24
N SER A 100 6.68 -17.15 -27.21
CA SER A 100 8.14 -17.15 -27.27
C SER A 100 8.65 -18.21 -28.27
N GLU A 101 9.80 -17.94 -28.88
CA GLU A 101 10.37 -18.83 -29.91
C GLU A 101 10.78 -20.17 -29.30
N GLU A 102 11.25 -20.16 -28.04
CA GLU A 102 11.67 -21.35 -27.31
C GLU A 102 10.54 -22.35 -27.06
N ILE A 103 9.28 -21.88 -26.97
CA ILE A 103 8.10 -22.74 -26.81
C ILE A 103 7.54 -23.19 -28.16
N ARG A 104 7.74 -22.40 -29.22
CA ARG A 104 7.21 -22.69 -30.56
C ARG A 104 8.05 -23.68 -31.37
N LYS A 105 9.32 -23.85 -31.00
CA LYS A 105 10.24 -24.82 -31.58
C LYS A 105 9.99 -26.21 -31.01
#